data_AF-A0A1A8DKH4-F1
#
_entry.id   AF-A0A1A8DKH4-F1
#
_cell.length_a   1.000
_cell.length_b   1.000
_cell.length_c   1.000
_cell.angle_alpha   90.00
_cell.angle_beta   90.00
_cell.angle_gamma   90.00
#
_symmetry.space_group_name_H-M   'P 1'
#
loop_
_entity.id
_entity.type
_entity.pdbx_description
1 polymer ?
#
loop_
_entity_poly.entity_id
_entity_poly.type
_entity_poly.pdbx_seq_one_letter_code
_entity_poly.pdbx_strand_id
1 'polypeptide(L)'
;PPLSSNVTVSVFVSDVNDNSPQILYPAPEGSSFMTELVPKAAHGGSLVSKVIAVDADSGQNAWLSYQIVRSTDPGLFTIGVHSGEIRTQRDISESDSMKQNLIVAVKDNGQPSLSATCAMYLLISDNLAEVPELKDISYDDKNSKLTSYLIIALVCVSTFFLTFIIIVLGVRFCRRRKPRLLFDGAVAIPGAYLPPNYADVDGTGTLRSSYNYDAYLTTGSRTSDFKFVSSYNDNTLPADQTLKKSPSEFADVFGDSDSSPEQKPPNND
;
A
#
# COMPACT_ATOMS: atom_id res chain seq x y z
N PRO A 1 8.63 -48.09 46.53
CA PRO A 1 9.17 -46.69 46.51
C PRO A 1 8.71 -45.95 45.24
N PRO A 2 8.36 -44.64 45.31
CA PRO A 2 8.11 -43.87 44.10
C PRO A 2 9.40 -43.74 43.28
N LEU A 3 9.31 -43.95 41.96
CA LEU A 3 10.47 -44.00 41.05
C LEU A 3 10.76 -42.67 40.35
N SER A 4 9.95 -41.64 40.62
CA SER A 4 10.12 -40.30 40.05
C SER A 4 9.79 -39.23 41.09
N SER A 5 10.49 -38.11 40.96
CA SER A 5 10.27 -36.90 41.74
C SER A 5 10.50 -35.71 40.81
N ASN A 6 9.61 -34.73 40.86
CA ASN A 6 9.77 -33.47 40.14
C ASN A 6 10.20 -32.37 41.10
N VAL A 7 11.13 -31.54 40.67
CA VAL A 7 11.54 -30.32 41.37
C VAL A 7 11.46 -29.15 40.40
N THR A 8 10.94 -28.03 40.88
CA THR A 8 10.87 -26.79 40.09
C THR A 8 12.11 -25.97 40.37
N VAL A 9 12.81 -25.56 39.31
CA VAL A 9 13.96 -24.65 39.39
C VAL A 9 13.57 -23.33 38.74
N SER A 10 13.71 -22.24 39.49
CA SER A 10 13.54 -20.88 38.96
C SER A 10 14.91 -20.34 38.55
N VAL A 11 15.05 -20.05 37.26
CA VAL A 11 16.27 -19.45 36.68
C VAL A 11 15.98 -17.99 36.38
N PHE A 12 16.82 -17.10 36.91
CA PHE A 12 16.76 -15.66 36.62
C PHE A 12 17.97 -15.29 35.78
N VAL A 13 17.73 -14.61 34.67
CA VAL A 13 18.79 -14.06 33.82
C VAL A 13 18.99 -12.60 34.20
N SER A 14 20.21 -12.26 34.62
CA SER A 14 20.62 -10.89 34.91
C SER A 14 21.18 -10.23 33.65
N ASP A 15 20.85 -8.95 33.47
CA ASP A 15 21.37 -8.11 32.39
C ASP A 15 22.85 -7.76 32.60
N VAL A 16 23.59 -7.61 31.51
CA VAL A 16 25.01 -7.19 31.47
C VAL A 16 25.12 -6.11 30.39
N ASN A 17 25.91 -5.06 30.64
CA ASN A 17 26.08 -3.95 29.69
C ASN A 17 26.95 -4.36 28.49
N ASP A 18 26.35 -5.04 27.51
CA ASP A 18 27.03 -5.54 26.31
C ASP A 18 26.54 -4.91 25.01
N ASN A 19 25.54 -4.02 25.07
CA ASN A 19 25.04 -3.27 23.93
C ASN A 19 25.46 -1.79 24.04
N SER A 20 25.99 -1.24 22.94
CA SER A 20 26.31 0.19 22.89
C SER A 20 25.10 0.99 22.42
N PRO A 21 24.92 2.26 22.87
CA PRO A 21 23.84 3.11 22.41
C PRO A 21 23.81 3.24 20.88
N GLN A 22 22.64 3.06 20.28
CA GLN A 22 22.40 3.25 18.86
C GLN A 22 21.70 4.58 18.59
N ILE A 23 22.35 5.46 17.82
CA ILE A 23 21.77 6.75 17.42
C ILE A 23 20.83 6.53 16.22
N LEU A 24 19.55 6.85 16.40
CA LEU A 24 18.52 6.78 15.38
C LEU A 24 18.38 8.09 14.60
N TYR A 25 18.67 9.22 15.25
CA TYR A 25 18.70 10.53 14.61
C TYR A 25 19.77 11.42 15.28
N PRO A 26 20.56 12.20 14.52
CA PRO A 26 20.57 12.29 13.04
C PRO A 26 21.02 10.97 12.40
N ALA A 27 20.56 10.72 11.17
CA ALA A 27 20.81 9.45 10.51
C ALA A 27 22.33 9.21 10.32
N PRO A 28 22.82 7.99 10.59
CA PRO A 28 24.25 7.69 10.49
C PRO A 28 24.78 7.87 9.06
N GLU A 29 26.06 8.21 8.95
CA GLU A 29 26.71 8.57 7.69
C GLU A 29 26.48 7.50 6.61
N GLY A 30 25.69 7.84 5.59
CA GLY A 30 25.33 6.91 4.50
C GLY A 30 23.95 7.20 3.89
N SER A 31 23.04 7.79 4.66
CA SER A 31 21.86 8.49 4.14
C SER A 31 22.17 9.98 4.10
N SER A 32 21.82 10.66 3.00
CA SER A 32 21.94 12.11 2.77
C SER A 32 22.19 12.95 4.04
N PHE A 33 23.30 13.69 4.10
CA PHE A 33 23.64 14.61 5.19
C PHE A 33 22.41 15.47 5.55
N MET A 34 21.75 15.14 6.67
CA MET A 34 20.58 15.89 7.13
C MET A 34 21.10 17.19 7.76
N THR A 35 20.77 18.32 7.15
CA THR A 35 21.07 19.64 7.69
C THR A 35 19.78 20.24 8.23
N GLU A 36 19.76 20.55 9.52
CA GLU A 36 18.60 21.19 10.15
C GLU A 36 18.64 22.70 9.97
N LEU A 37 17.50 23.29 9.61
CA LEU A 37 17.38 24.72 9.40
C LEU A 37 17.02 25.41 10.73
N VAL A 38 17.80 26.42 11.11
CA VAL A 38 17.60 27.19 12.34
C VAL A 38 17.24 28.61 11.96
N PRO A 39 16.07 29.14 12.38
CA PRO A 39 15.77 30.55 12.18
C PRO A 39 16.80 31.42 12.90
N LYS A 40 17.40 32.41 12.21
CA LYS A 40 18.27 33.39 12.87
C LYS A 40 17.54 34.22 13.93
N ALA A 41 16.23 34.40 13.76
CA ALA A 41 15.38 35.05 14.75
C ALA A 41 15.09 34.19 16.00
N ALA A 42 15.68 32.99 16.11
CA ALA A 42 15.51 32.15 17.29
C ALA A 42 16.14 32.80 18.53
N HIS A 43 15.32 32.93 19.58
CA HIS A 43 15.75 33.43 20.88
C HIS A 43 16.49 32.35 21.66
N GLY A 44 17.22 32.76 22.71
CA GLY A 44 17.79 31.84 23.69
C GLY A 44 16.73 30.90 24.28
N GLY A 45 17.05 29.62 24.34
CA GLY A 45 16.18 28.57 24.84
C GLY A 45 15.23 27.95 23.80
N SER A 46 15.23 28.43 22.55
CA SER A 46 14.46 27.83 21.45
C SER A 46 14.92 26.41 21.15
N LEU A 47 13.97 25.50 20.90
CA LEU A 47 14.26 24.14 20.43
C LEU A 47 14.73 24.20 18.98
N VAL A 48 15.86 23.56 18.70
CA VAL A 48 16.52 23.57 17.38
C VAL A 48 16.43 22.21 16.73
N SER A 49 16.83 21.18 17.45
CA SER A 49 16.85 19.80 16.97
C SER A 49 16.83 18.86 18.18
N LYS A 50 16.94 17.55 17.96
CA LYS A 50 16.96 16.54 19.01
C LYS A 50 17.77 15.35 18.58
N VAL A 51 18.72 14.89 19.39
CA VAL A 51 19.38 13.59 19.17
C VAL A 51 18.51 12.49 19.76
N ILE A 52 18.27 11.44 18.99
CA ILE A 52 17.48 10.28 19.42
C ILE A 52 18.39 9.07 19.38
N ALA A 53 18.52 8.39 20.51
CA ALA A 53 19.26 7.16 20.64
C ALA A 53 18.48 6.13 21.49
N VAL A 54 18.82 4.87 21.29
CA VAL A 54 18.24 3.72 21.99
C VAL A 54 19.35 2.78 22.43
N ASP A 55 19.11 2.02 23.50
CA ASP A 55 20.00 0.96 23.96
C ASP A 55 19.18 -0.32 24.15
N ALA A 56 19.78 -1.46 23.84
CA ALA A 56 19.11 -2.77 23.93
C ALA A 56 19.20 -3.38 25.32
N ASP A 57 20.05 -2.84 26.20
CA ASP A 57 20.20 -3.30 27.57
C ASP A 57 19.01 -2.89 28.46
N SER A 58 19.03 -3.30 29.74
CA SER A 58 17.91 -3.07 30.67
C SER A 58 18.27 -2.13 31.82
N GLY A 59 17.29 -1.33 32.25
CA GLY A 59 17.43 -0.49 33.44
C GLY A 59 18.54 0.55 33.31
N GLN A 60 19.53 0.51 34.21
CA GLN A 60 20.63 1.47 34.21
C GLN A 60 21.57 1.30 33.00
N ASN A 61 21.73 0.07 32.51
CA ASN A 61 22.55 -0.21 31.34
C ASN A 61 21.99 0.46 30.06
N ALA A 62 20.68 0.73 30.01
CA ALA A 62 20.06 1.51 28.94
C ALA A 62 19.74 2.97 29.30
N TRP A 63 20.20 3.47 30.44
CA TRP A 63 19.94 4.85 30.85
C TRP A 63 20.89 5.82 30.13
N LEU A 64 20.38 6.51 29.12
CA LEU A 64 21.20 7.35 28.25
C LEU A 64 21.43 8.77 28.80
N SER A 65 22.63 9.28 28.53
CA SER A 65 23.04 10.65 28.75
C SER A 65 23.65 11.26 27.48
N TYR A 66 23.33 12.53 27.22
CA TYR A 66 23.71 13.24 26.00
C TYR A 66 24.63 14.42 26.32
N GLN A 67 25.67 14.61 25.49
CA GLN A 67 26.63 15.70 25.66
C GLN A 67 27.15 16.21 24.32
N ILE A 68 27.19 17.54 24.13
CA ILE A 68 27.95 18.16 23.02
C ILE A 68 29.43 18.12 23.40
N VAL A 69 30.22 17.33 22.68
CA VAL A 69 31.68 17.19 22.92
C VAL A 69 32.51 18.14 22.05
N ARG A 70 31.93 18.64 20.95
CA ARG A 70 32.55 19.65 20.08
C ARG A 70 31.47 20.47 19.39
N SER A 71 31.69 21.76 19.23
CA SER A 71 30.80 22.67 18.52
C SER A 71 31.60 23.70 17.73
N THR A 72 31.06 24.18 16.60
CA THR A 72 31.62 25.33 15.87
C THR A 72 31.72 26.56 16.77
N ASP A 73 30.61 26.97 17.38
CA ASP A 73 30.54 28.10 18.31
C ASP A 73 30.18 27.61 19.72
N PRO A 74 31.18 27.46 20.62
CA PRO A 74 30.95 27.06 22.00
C PRO A 74 30.02 28.04 22.71
N GLY A 75 28.94 27.52 23.30
CA GLY A 75 27.97 28.33 24.03
C GLY A 75 26.83 28.90 23.20
N LEU A 76 26.74 28.56 21.91
CA LEU A 76 25.58 28.90 21.08
C LEU A 76 24.44 27.88 21.26
N PHE A 77 24.78 26.61 21.43
CA PHE A 77 23.82 25.52 21.63
C PHE A 77 24.11 24.72 22.89
N THR A 78 23.05 24.19 23.48
CA THR A 78 23.08 23.26 24.61
C THR A 78 22.25 22.02 24.28
N ILE A 79 22.54 20.90 24.95
CA ILE A 79 21.77 19.66 24.83
C ILE A 79 21.21 19.25 26.19
N GLY A 80 19.94 18.84 26.21
CA GLY A 80 19.33 18.26 27.39
C GLY A 80 19.94 16.89 27.72
N VAL A 81 20.51 16.76 28.91
CA VAL A 81 21.29 15.57 29.32
C VAL A 81 20.52 14.26 29.19
N HIS A 82 19.20 14.25 29.38
CA HIS A 82 18.38 13.04 29.25
C HIS A 82 17.33 13.11 28.13
N SER A 83 17.03 14.31 27.64
CA SER A 83 16.04 14.48 26.56
C SER A 83 16.66 14.39 25.17
N GLY A 84 17.96 14.66 25.03
CA GLY A 84 18.63 14.80 23.75
C GLY A 84 18.21 16.05 22.96
N GLU A 85 17.38 16.93 23.53
CA GLU A 85 16.93 18.15 22.86
C GLU A 85 18.07 19.16 22.76
N ILE A 86 18.35 19.62 21.54
CA ILE A 86 19.30 20.69 21.27
C ILE A 86 18.55 22.01 21.23
N ARG A 87 19.01 22.95 22.04
CA ARG A 87 18.40 24.27 22.19
C ARG A 87 19.44 25.35 22.01
N THR A 88 19.04 26.52 21.54
CA THR A 88 19.89 27.72 21.59
C THR A 88 20.17 28.08 23.05
N GLN A 89 21.39 28.45 23.39
CA GLN A 89 21.74 28.91 24.72
C GLN A 89 21.59 30.44 24.85
N ARG A 90 21.74 31.16 23.74
CA ARG A 90 21.50 32.60 23.62
C ARG A 90 20.93 32.95 22.25
N ASP A 91 20.45 34.18 22.10
CA ASP A 91 20.00 34.74 20.82
C ASP A 91 21.12 34.68 19.79
N ILE A 92 20.82 34.34 18.54
CA ILE A 92 21.80 34.25 17.45
C ILE A 92 22.19 35.66 16.99
N SER A 93 23.50 35.93 16.94
CA SER A 93 24.08 37.21 16.54
C SER A 93 24.56 37.19 15.08
N GLU A 94 24.76 38.36 14.48
CA GLU A 94 25.28 38.47 13.11
C GLU A 94 26.73 37.99 12.98
N SER A 95 27.48 37.95 14.08
CA SER A 95 28.85 37.44 14.11
C SER A 95 28.95 35.91 14.19
N ASP A 96 27.85 35.21 14.48
CA ASP A 96 27.85 33.76 14.59
C ASP A 96 27.94 33.11 13.21
N SER A 97 28.60 31.95 13.12
CA SER A 97 28.71 31.24 11.85
C SER A 97 27.34 30.74 11.38
N MET A 98 26.99 30.96 10.12
CA MET A 98 25.73 30.44 9.57
C MET A 98 25.72 28.92 9.48
N LYS A 99 26.90 28.28 9.41
CA LYS A 99 27.06 26.82 9.40
C LYS A 99 27.60 26.37 10.74
N GLN A 100 26.84 25.52 11.42
CA GLN A 100 27.16 25.00 12.72
C GLN A 100 27.33 23.49 12.64
N ASN A 101 28.37 22.97 13.27
CA ASN A 101 28.63 21.54 13.38
C ASN A 101 28.73 21.19 14.86
N LEU A 102 27.84 20.31 15.32
CA LEU A 102 27.81 19.80 16.68
C LEU A 102 28.18 18.32 16.65
N ILE A 103 29.17 17.95 17.45
CA ILE A 103 29.49 16.55 17.71
C ILE A 103 28.91 16.18 19.06
N VAL A 104 27.95 15.26 19.05
CA VAL A 104 27.22 14.83 20.24
C VAL A 104 27.63 13.41 20.57
N ALA A 105 27.99 13.19 21.84
CA ALA A 105 28.20 11.86 22.40
C ALA A 105 26.96 11.45 23.21
N VAL A 106 26.54 10.19 23.03
CA VAL A 106 25.52 9.52 23.82
C VAL A 106 26.20 8.40 24.59
N LYS A 107 25.98 8.35 25.91
CA LYS A 107 26.57 7.35 26.80
C LYS A 107 25.49 6.66 27.61
N ASP A 108 25.61 5.35 27.77
CA ASP A 108 24.83 4.61 28.74
C ASP A 108 25.27 4.93 30.19
N ASN A 109 24.60 4.31 31.16
CA ASN A 109 25.01 4.34 32.57
C ASN A 109 25.46 2.95 33.06
N GLY A 110 25.94 2.10 32.15
CA GLY A 110 26.42 0.76 32.44
C GLY A 110 27.88 0.72 32.90
N GLN A 111 28.37 -0.48 33.26
CA GLN A 111 29.77 -0.71 33.65
C GLN A 111 30.38 -1.90 32.87
N PRO A 112 31.42 -1.67 32.04
CA PRO A 112 31.96 -0.36 31.63
C PRO A 112 30.93 0.41 30.80
N SER A 113 30.99 1.74 30.86
CA SER A 113 30.06 2.56 30.06
C SER A 113 30.44 2.54 28.58
N LEU A 114 29.44 2.30 27.73
CA LEU A 114 29.55 2.31 26.28
C LEU A 114 28.95 3.61 25.72
N SER A 115 29.40 3.99 24.52
CA SER A 115 29.03 5.28 23.93
C SER A 115 28.99 5.26 22.42
N ALA A 116 28.14 6.10 21.86
CA ALA A 116 28.10 6.42 20.43
C ALA A 116 28.25 7.93 20.22
N THR A 117 28.68 8.33 19.03
CA THR A 117 28.87 9.73 18.67
C THR A 117 28.27 10.01 17.30
N CYS A 118 27.61 11.15 17.15
CA CYS A 118 27.09 11.63 15.87
C CYS A 118 27.52 13.08 15.60
N ALA A 119 27.61 13.42 14.32
CA ALA A 119 27.72 14.80 13.86
C ALA A 119 26.35 15.32 13.46
N MET A 120 26.04 16.56 13.85
CA MET A 120 24.83 17.27 13.46
C MET A 120 25.22 18.59 12.80
N TYR A 121 24.67 18.81 11.61
CA TYR A 121 24.88 20.03 10.84
C TYR A 121 23.64 20.90 10.94
N LEU A 122 23.81 22.14 11.42
CA LEU A 122 22.76 23.13 11.48
C LEU A 122 23.10 24.28 10.54
N LEU A 123 22.09 24.76 9.81
CA LEU A 123 22.17 25.93 8.95
C LEU A 123 21.28 27.03 9.52
N ILE A 124 21.90 28.13 9.94
CA ILE A 124 21.19 29.33 10.39
C ILE A 124 20.73 30.11 9.14
N SER A 125 19.44 30.42 9.07
CA SER A 125 18.84 31.18 7.97
C SER A 125 17.87 32.26 8.46
N ASP A 126 17.89 33.39 7.78
CA ASP A 126 17.04 34.56 8.07
C ASP A 126 15.61 34.37 7.53
N ASN A 127 15.43 33.44 6.59
CA ASN A 127 14.14 33.17 5.95
C ASN A 127 13.83 31.67 5.97
N LEU A 128 12.88 31.27 6.83
CA LEU A 128 12.40 29.89 6.91
C LEU A 128 11.46 29.51 5.74
N ALA A 129 10.93 30.51 5.02
CA ALA A 129 10.02 30.30 3.89
C ALA A 129 10.77 30.04 2.57
N GLU A 130 12.06 30.37 2.52
CA GLU A 130 12.97 29.91 1.50
C GLU A 130 13.72 28.72 2.09
N VAL A 131 13.04 27.58 2.16
CA VAL A 131 13.73 26.29 2.17
C VAL A 131 14.80 26.42 1.09
N PRO A 132 16.11 26.34 1.40
CA PRO A 132 17.06 26.16 0.33
C PRO A 132 16.54 24.91 -0.36
N GLU A 133 16.01 25.05 -1.58
CA GLU A 133 15.69 23.89 -2.40
C GLU A 133 16.97 23.06 -2.32
N LEU A 134 16.94 21.97 -1.56
CA LEU A 134 18.04 21.04 -1.48
C LEU A 134 18.04 20.32 -2.83
N LYS A 135 18.45 21.07 -3.87
CA LYS A 135 18.93 20.58 -5.16
C LYS A 135 20.38 20.14 -5.06
N ASP A 136 20.89 20.00 -3.83
CA ASP A 136 22.01 19.13 -3.51
C ASP A 136 21.52 17.98 -2.62
N ILE A 137 20.33 17.44 -2.92
CA ILE A 137 20.07 16.02 -2.73
C ILE A 137 21.22 15.33 -3.43
N SER A 138 22.11 14.74 -2.64
CA SER A 138 22.94 13.61 -3.04
C SER A 138 22.20 12.90 -4.16
N TYR A 139 22.70 13.03 -5.39
CA TYR A 139 22.34 12.16 -6.50
C TYR A 139 22.79 10.78 -6.04
N ASP A 140 21.96 10.19 -5.17
CA ASP A 140 22.14 8.87 -4.66
C ASP A 140 21.92 8.03 -5.89
N ASP A 141 23.03 7.51 -6.41
CA ASP A 141 23.15 6.80 -7.67
C ASP A 141 22.16 5.60 -7.71
N LYS A 142 21.54 5.26 -6.57
CA LYS A 142 20.46 4.29 -6.39
C LYS A 142 19.07 4.86 -6.68
N ASN A 143 18.74 6.08 -6.25
CA ASN A 143 17.42 6.69 -6.51
C ASN A 143 17.26 7.09 -7.99
N SER A 144 18.34 7.56 -8.64
CA SER A 144 18.38 7.77 -10.10
C SER A 144 18.23 6.46 -10.88
N LYS A 145 18.81 5.35 -10.37
CA LYS A 145 18.62 4.00 -10.94
C LYS A 145 17.17 3.53 -10.79
N LEU A 146 16.57 3.65 -9.60
CA LEU A 146 15.18 3.22 -9.38
C LEU A 146 14.18 4.01 -10.26
N THR A 147 14.35 5.33 -10.35
CA THR A 147 13.51 6.17 -11.21
C THR A 147 13.70 5.86 -12.69
N SER A 148 14.93 5.61 -13.16
CA SER A 148 15.16 5.18 -14.55
C SER A 148 14.58 3.79 -14.85
N TYR A 149 14.68 2.82 -13.94
CA TYR A 149 14.03 1.51 -14.11
C TYR A 149 12.50 1.62 -14.17
N LEU A 150 11.89 2.47 -13.34
CA LEU A 150 10.44 2.70 -13.35
C LEU A 150 9.97 3.32 -14.66
N ILE A 151 10.70 4.31 -15.19
CA ILE A 151 10.40 4.93 -16.48
C ILE A 151 10.52 3.90 -17.61
N ILE A 152 11.58 3.10 -17.63
CA ILE A 152 11.78 2.04 -18.63
C ILE A 152 10.63 1.02 -18.57
N ALA A 153 10.26 0.56 -17.37
CA ALA A 153 9.15 -0.37 -17.19
C ALA A 153 7.83 0.19 -17.72
N LEU A 154 7.53 1.47 -17.45
CA LEU A 154 6.32 2.14 -17.92
C LEU A 154 6.28 2.27 -19.45
N VAL A 155 7.41 2.60 -20.09
CA VAL A 155 7.52 2.65 -21.56
C VAL A 155 7.32 1.26 -22.17
N CYS A 156 7.93 0.21 -21.59
CA CYS A 156 7.75 -1.16 -22.08
C CYS A 156 6.30 -1.65 -21.97
N VAL A 157 5.64 -1.41 -20.83
CA VAL A 157 4.24 -1.85 -20.64
C VAL A 157 3.29 -1.08 -21.55
N SER A 158 3.47 0.24 -21.69
CA SER A 158 2.63 1.06 -22.57
C SER A 158 2.81 0.72 -24.04
N THR A 159 4.04 0.48 -24.50
CA THR A 159 4.30 0.05 -25.88
C THR A 159 3.74 -1.34 -26.17
N PHE A 160 3.87 -2.29 -25.25
CA PHE A 160 3.25 -3.61 -25.39
C PHE A 160 1.72 -3.51 -25.45
N PHE A 161 1.11 -2.69 -24.59
CA PHE A 161 -0.34 -2.49 -24.57
C PHE A 161 -0.85 -1.82 -25.86
N LEU A 162 -0.16 -0.78 -26.33
CA LEU A 162 -0.51 -0.09 -27.58
C LEU A 162 -0.35 -0.99 -28.80
N THR A 163 0.73 -1.75 -28.89
CA THR A 163 0.93 -2.71 -30.00
C THR A 163 -0.14 -3.81 -29.97
N PHE A 164 -0.50 -4.33 -28.80
CA PHE A 164 -1.59 -5.27 -28.64
C PHE A 164 -2.93 -4.68 -29.11
N ILE A 165 -3.26 -3.45 -28.73
CA ILE A 165 -4.47 -2.76 -29.20
C ILE A 165 -4.46 -2.60 -30.71
N ILE A 166 -3.35 -2.15 -31.30
CA ILE A 166 -3.21 -1.97 -32.74
C ILE A 166 -3.40 -3.30 -33.48
N ILE A 167 -2.82 -4.39 -32.98
CA ILE A 167 -3.00 -5.74 -33.55
C ILE A 167 -4.47 -6.18 -33.44
N VAL A 168 -5.12 -5.99 -32.29
CA VAL A 168 -6.54 -6.34 -32.12
C VAL A 168 -7.43 -5.52 -33.06
N LEU A 169 -7.19 -4.22 -33.19
CA LEU A 169 -7.89 -3.34 -34.14
C LEU A 169 -7.63 -3.76 -35.59
N GLY A 170 -6.38 -4.10 -35.92
CA GLY A 170 -5.97 -4.61 -37.23
C GLY A 170 -6.67 -5.92 -37.57
N VAL A 171 -6.67 -6.90 -36.67
CA VAL A 171 -7.38 -8.18 -36.84
C VAL A 171 -8.89 -7.94 -36.93
N ARG A 172 -9.47 -7.05 -36.12
CA ARG A 172 -10.90 -6.71 -36.19
C ARG A 172 -11.25 -6.07 -37.53
N PHE A 173 -10.36 -5.25 -38.08
CA PHE A 173 -10.53 -4.61 -39.38
C PHE A 173 -10.33 -5.60 -40.54
N CYS A 174 -9.32 -6.47 -40.48
CA CYS A 174 -9.10 -7.55 -41.43
C CYS A 174 -10.23 -8.59 -41.41
N ARG A 175 -10.79 -8.90 -40.23
CA ARG A 175 -11.98 -9.76 -40.09
C ARG A 175 -13.25 -9.09 -40.61
N ARG A 176 -13.38 -7.76 -40.46
CA ARG A 176 -14.48 -6.98 -41.07
C ARG A 176 -14.32 -6.83 -42.59
N ARG A 177 -13.08 -6.88 -43.10
CA ARG A 177 -12.74 -6.83 -44.53
C ARG A 177 -12.66 -8.22 -45.19
N LYS A 178 -13.20 -9.29 -44.60
CA LYS A 178 -13.51 -10.48 -45.41
C LYS A 178 -14.59 -10.07 -46.44
N PRO A 179 -14.33 -10.12 -47.75
CA PRO A 179 -15.38 -9.91 -48.74
C PRO A 179 -16.33 -11.10 -48.62
N ARG A 180 -17.62 -10.81 -48.41
CA ARG A 180 -18.64 -11.75 -48.86
C ARG A 180 -18.46 -11.84 -50.37
N LEU A 181 -17.94 -12.97 -50.85
CA LEU A 181 -18.09 -13.38 -52.25
C LEU A 181 -19.60 -13.40 -52.54
N LEU A 182 -20.12 -12.28 -53.04
CA LEU A 182 -21.44 -12.24 -53.65
C LEU A 182 -21.26 -12.63 -55.11
N PHE A 183 -21.58 -13.89 -55.37
CA PHE A 183 -22.22 -14.30 -56.61
C PHE A 183 -23.32 -13.28 -56.92
N ASP A 184 -23.16 -12.53 -57.99
CA ASP A 184 -24.14 -11.57 -58.49
C ASP A 184 -25.22 -12.36 -59.25
N GLY A 185 -26.37 -12.52 -58.60
CA GLY A 185 -27.54 -13.17 -59.18
C GLY A 185 -28.42 -12.14 -59.86
N ALA A 186 -28.46 -12.16 -61.18
CA ALA A 186 -29.47 -11.42 -61.93
C ALA A 186 -29.88 -12.19 -63.20
N VAL A 187 -30.68 -13.25 -63.06
CA VAL A 187 -31.59 -13.67 -64.13
C VAL A 187 -32.92 -14.16 -63.54
N ALA A 188 -33.94 -13.34 -63.78
CA ALA A 188 -35.36 -13.61 -63.96
C ALA A 188 -36.14 -14.36 -62.86
N ILE A 189 -37.00 -13.60 -62.18
CA ILE A 189 -38.25 -14.10 -61.60
C ILE A 189 -39.22 -14.48 -62.73
N PRO A 190 -39.84 -15.66 -62.65
CA PRO A 190 -41.27 -15.79 -62.85
C PRO A 190 -41.86 -16.39 -61.57
N GLY A 191 -42.66 -15.64 -60.81
CA GLY A 191 -44.08 -15.52 -61.10
C GLY A 191 -44.82 -16.52 -60.20
N ALA A 192 -45.24 -16.06 -59.03
CA ALA A 192 -46.03 -16.84 -58.09
C ALA A 192 -47.31 -17.36 -58.77
N TYR A 193 -47.48 -18.68 -58.77
CA TYR A 193 -48.77 -19.33 -58.97
C TYR A 193 -48.93 -20.39 -57.88
N LEU A 194 -49.68 -20.05 -56.85
CA LEU A 194 -50.46 -21.03 -56.10
C LEU A 194 -51.81 -20.39 -55.73
N PRO A 195 -52.94 -21.05 -56.06
CA PRO A 195 -54.27 -20.56 -55.77
C PRO A 195 -54.60 -20.68 -54.27
N PRO A 196 -55.46 -19.82 -53.73
CA PRO A 196 -55.94 -19.93 -52.36
C PRO A 196 -57.05 -20.98 -52.35
N ASN A 197 -56.84 -22.11 -51.69
CA ASN A 197 -57.87 -23.06 -51.25
C ASN A 197 -57.08 -24.16 -50.52
N TYR A 198 -57.27 -24.46 -49.24
CA TYR A 198 -58.53 -24.76 -48.62
C TYR A 198 -58.33 -24.74 -47.10
N ALA A 199 -59.36 -24.32 -46.40
CA ALA A 199 -59.45 -24.35 -44.95
C ALA A 199 -59.31 -25.78 -44.40
N ASP A 200 -58.83 -25.90 -43.16
CA ASP A 200 -59.50 -26.77 -42.20
C ASP A 200 -59.51 -26.06 -40.83
N VAL A 201 -60.69 -25.96 -40.25
CA VAL A 201 -61.08 -24.97 -39.21
C VAL A 201 -61.08 -25.65 -37.85
N ASP A 202 -60.81 -24.89 -36.78
CA ASP A 202 -60.87 -25.32 -35.36
C ASP A 202 -59.82 -26.34 -34.88
N GLY A 203 -59.40 -26.13 -33.63
CA GLY A 203 -59.24 -27.23 -32.68
C GLY A 203 -57.91 -27.99 -32.62
N THR A 204 -57.13 -27.65 -31.58
CA THR A 204 -56.28 -28.57 -30.79
C THR A 204 -54.94 -29.08 -31.34
N GLY A 205 -53.85 -28.71 -30.65
CA GLY A 205 -52.85 -29.67 -30.17
C GLY A 205 -51.56 -29.92 -30.98
N THR A 206 -50.48 -29.32 -30.47
CA THR A 206 -49.12 -29.89 -30.27
C THR A 206 -48.16 -30.27 -31.43
N LEU A 207 -46.97 -29.65 -31.35
CA LEU A 207 -45.60 -30.12 -31.63
C LEU A 207 -45.22 -30.68 -33.02
N ARG A 208 -44.09 -30.17 -33.55
CA ARG A 208 -42.89 -30.99 -33.84
C ARG A 208 -41.64 -30.16 -34.18
N SER A 209 -40.55 -30.44 -33.48
CA SER A 209 -39.20 -29.95 -33.76
C SER A 209 -38.59 -30.64 -34.98
N SER A 210 -37.71 -29.94 -35.70
CA SER A 210 -36.81 -30.55 -36.70
C SER A 210 -35.42 -29.93 -36.58
N TYR A 211 -34.48 -30.77 -36.16
CA TYR A 211 -33.05 -30.53 -36.08
C TYR A 211 -32.32 -30.92 -37.35
N ASN A 212 -31.13 -30.33 -37.60
CA ASN A 212 -29.89 -31.00 -38.10
C ASN A 212 -28.79 -29.94 -38.39
N TYR A 213 -27.73 -29.83 -37.57
CA TYR A 213 -26.32 -30.32 -37.67
C TYR A 213 -25.44 -29.73 -38.79
N ASP A 214 -24.37 -29.03 -38.39
CA ASP A 214 -23.21 -28.74 -39.23
C ASP A 214 -21.96 -29.52 -38.75
N ALA A 215 -21.25 -30.15 -39.69
CA ALA A 215 -20.08 -30.99 -39.47
C ALA A 215 -18.78 -30.18 -39.42
N TYR A 216 -17.89 -30.50 -38.47
CA TYR A 216 -16.55 -29.91 -38.37
C TYR A 216 -15.46 -30.93 -38.76
N LEU A 217 -14.55 -30.55 -39.66
CA LEU A 217 -13.32 -31.28 -39.94
C LEU A 217 -12.12 -30.54 -39.31
N THR A 218 -11.40 -31.26 -38.45
CA THR A 218 -10.15 -30.84 -37.79
C THR A 218 -8.97 -31.45 -38.54
N THR A 219 -7.98 -30.64 -38.90
CA THR A 219 -6.65 -31.11 -39.33
C THR A 219 -5.59 -30.61 -38.36
N GLY A 220 -5.18 -31.46 -37.41
CA GLY A 220 -3.89 -31.34 -36.72
C GLY A 220 -3.92 -30.99 -35.24
N SER A 221 -4.41 -31.89 -34.39
CA SER A 221 -4.17 -31.86 -32.93
C SER A 221 -2.89 -32.64 -32.60
N ARG A 222 -1.97 -32.01 -31.86
CA ARG A 222 -1.03 -32.67 -30.95
C ARG A 222 -1.20 -32.04 -29.57
N THR A 223 -2.31 -32.34 -28.93
CA THR A 223 -2.44 -32.66 -27.50
C THR A 223 -3.93 -32.66 -27.17
N SER A 224 -4.36 -33.78 -26.61
CA SER A 224 -5.73 -34.11 -26.25
C SER A 224 -6.09 -33.49 -24.92
N ASP A 225 -7.18 -32.74 -24.86
CA ASP A 225 -8.01 -32.70 -23.65
C ASP A 225 -9.48 -32.75 -24.09
N PHE A 226 -10.13 -33.85 -23.73
CA PHE A 226 -11.53 -34.13 -24.03
C PHE A 226 -12.42 -33.24 -23.15
N LYS A 227 -13.26 -32.40 -23.76
CA LYS A 227 -14.38 -31.77 -23.06
C LYS A 227 -15.67 -32.26 -23.68
N PHE A 228 -16.41 -33.08 -22.93
CA PHE A 228 -17.74 -33.55 -23.30
C PHE A 228 -18.68 -32.35 -23.43
N VAL A 229 -19.23 -32.15 -24.63
CA VAL A 229 -20.38 -31.27 -24.85
C VAL A 229 -21.62 -32.16 -24.79
N SER A 230 -22.42 -31.96 -23.75
CA SER A 230 -23.78 -32.50 -23.65
C SER A 230 -24.65 -31.89 -24.75
N SER A 231 -25.51 -32.72 -25.33
CA SER A 231 -26.29 -32.51 -26.54
C SER A 231 -27.31 -31.36 -26.47
N TYR A 232 -27.49 -30.73 -27.63
CA TYR A 232 -28.71 -30.14 -28.19
C TYR A 232 -30.05 -30.64 -27.54
N ASN A 233 -31.16 -29.89 -27.42
CA ASN A 233 -31.58 -28.50 -27.62
C ASN A 233 -33.15 -28.52 -27.43
N ASP A 234 -33.83 -27.42 -27.79
CA ASP A 234 -35.27 -27.22 -28.12
C ASP A 234 -36.34 -26.97 -27.04
N ASN A 235 -36.78 -25.72 -27.07
CA ASN A 235 -38.15 -25.27 -27.31
C ASN A 235 -39.21 -25.55 -26.23
N THR A 236 -39.47 -24.56 -25.38
CA THR A 236 -40.78 -23.86 -25.37
C THR A 236 -40.69 -22.58 -24.50
N LEU A 237 -41.19 -21.45 -25.02
CA LEU A 237 -41.59 -20.28 -24.22
C LEU A 237 -43.13 -20.18 -24.30
N PRO A 238 -43.80 -19.32 -23.54
CA PRO A 238 -44.09 -19.34 -22.09
C PRO A 238 -45.61 -19.51 -21.87
N ALA A 239 -46.08 -19.61 -20.63
CA ALA A 239 -47.51 -19.40 -20.33
C ALA A 239 -47.67 -18.65 -19.00
N ASP A 240 -48.26 -17.46 -19.09
CA ASP A 240 -48.69 -16.64 -17.96
C ASP A 240 -49.59 -17.44 -17.02
N GLN A 241 -49.25 -17.45 -15.73
CA GLN A 241 -50.25 -17.43 -14.67
C GLN A 241 -49.87 -16.41 -13.60
N THR A 242 -50.87 -15.60 -13.34
CA THR A 242 -50.89 -14.41 -12.51
C THR A 242 -50.83 -14.75 -11.02
N LEU A 243 -50.22 -13.83 -10.26
CA LEU A 243 -50.43 -13.57 -8.83
C LEU A 243 -50.19 -14.73 -7.84
N LYS A 244 -49.07 -14.64 -7.12
CA LYS A 244 -49.13 -14.38 -5.66
C LYS A 244 -47.84 -13.74 -5.14
N LYS A 245 -48.05 -12.62 -4.45
CA LYS A 245 -47.07 -11.85 -3.70
C LYS A 245 -46.76 -12.59 -2.39
N SER A 246 -45.51 -12.98 -2.16
CA SER A 246 -44.92 -13.04 -0.81
C SER A 246 -43.40 -13.05 -0.89
N PRO A 247 -42.76 -12.11 -0.18
CA PRO A 247 -41.67 -12.49 0.72
C PRO A 247 -42.03 -12.05 2.14
N SER A 248 -42.50 -13.01 2.94
CA SER A 248 -42.13 -13.18 4.34
C SER A 248 -40.74 -13.83 4.32
N GLU A 249 -39.69 -13.45 5.03
CA GLU A 249 -39.49 -12.65 6.24
C GLU A 249 -38.11 -11.99 6.10
N PHE A 250 -38.00 -10.72 6.48
CA PHE A 250 -37.00 -10.21 7.43
C PHE A 250 -37.31 -8.72 7.61
N ALA A 251 -38.32 -8.47 8.44
CA ALA A 251 -38.45 -7.20 9.15
C ALA A 251 -38.01 -7.49 10.59
N ASP A 252 -37.10 -6.67 11.09
CA ASP A 252 -37.03 -6.20 12.48
C ASP A 252 -35.96 -5.07 12.44
N VAL A 253 -36.35 -3.82 12.20
CA VAL A 253 -37.05 -2.85 13.06
C VAL A 253 -36.13 -2.32 14.17
N PHE A 254 -35.91 -1.01 14.03
CA PHE A 254 -35.35 -0.09 15.01
C PHE A 254 -36.18 -0.03 16.29
N GLY A 255 -35.46 0.17 17.40
CA GLY A 255 -35.87 1.05 18.50
C GLY A 255 -36.86 0.47 19.51
N ASP A 256 -36.44 0.43 20.77
CA ASP A 256 -36.91 1.50 21.64
C ASP A 256 -35.95 1.77 22.80
N SER A 257 -35.90 3.04 23.15
CA SER A 257 -35.26 3.61 24.32
C SER A 257 -35.98 3.21 25.59
N ASP A 258 -35.25 2.90 26.66
CA ASP A 258 -35.66 3.39 27.97
C ASP A 258 -34.47 3.62 28.91
N SER A 259 -34.40 4.85 29.38
CA SER A 259 -33.52 5.36 30.41
C SER A 259 -33.95 4.89 31.79
N SER A 260 -33.01 4.54 32.66
CA SER A 260 -33.11 4.82 34.11
C SER A 260 -31.77 4.63 34.84
N PRO A 261 -31.57 5.30 35.99
CA PRO A 261 -30.26 5.63 36.53
C PRO A 261 -29.85 4.82 37.77
N GLU A 262 -28.54 4.84 37.99
CA GLU A 262 -27.76 4.91 39.23
C GLU A 262 -28.41 4.64 40.62
N GLN A 263 -27.65 3.85 41.40
CA GLN A 263 -27.45 3.87 42.87
C GLN A 263 -28.58 3.46 43.84
N LYS A 264 -28.24 2.45 44.69
CA LYS A 264 -28.76 2.32 46.06
C LYS A 264 -27.86 1.42 46.96
N PRO A 265 -27.41 1.89 48.15
CA PRO A 265 -27.19 1.08 49.36
C PRO A 265 -28.32 1.38 50.39
N PRO A 266 -28.35 0.93 51.69
CA PRO A 266 -27.44 0.07 52.49
C PRO A 266 -28.16 -1.02 53.36
N ASN A 267 -27.38 -1.68 54.23
CA ASN A 267 -27.72 -2.25 55.56
C ASN A 267 -28.54 -3.58 55.66
N ASN A 268 -28.41 -4.40 56.71
CA ASN A 268 -27.78 -4.24 58.03
C ASN A 268 -27.52 -5.62 58.69
N ASP A 269 -26.94 -5.58 59.91
CA ASP A 269 -27.22 -6.48 61.05
C ASP A 269 -28.27 -7.60 60.85
#